data_AF-A0A6V7M0T5-F1
#
_entry.id   AF-A0A6V7M0T5-F1
#
_cell.length_a   1.000
_cell.length_b   1.000
_cell.length_c   1.000
_cell.angle_alpha   90.00
_cell.angle_beta   90.00
_cell.angle_gamma   90.00
#
_symmetry.space_group_name_H-M   'P 1'
#
loop_
_entity.id
_entity.type
_entity.pdbx_description
1 polymer ?
#
loop_
_entity_poly.entity_id
_entity_poly.type
_entity_poly.pdbx_seq_one_letter_code
_entity_poly.pdbx_strand_id
1 'polypeptide(L)' 'IHHVRAHFDYDPEEDPYIPCRELGVSFQKGDVLHVISQEDTNWWQAYREGEEDQTLAGLIPSKAFQH' A
#
# COMPACT_ATOMS: atom_id res chain seq x y z
N ILE A 1 -2.27 -14.24 0.96
CA ILE A 1 -1.72 -13.13 0.14
C ILE A 1 -2.71 -12.89 -0.98
N HIS A 2 -3.29 -11.69 -1.03
CA HIS A 2 -4.25 -11.27 -2.04
C HIS A 2 -3.57 -10.27 -2.98
N HIS A 3 -3.64 -10.50 -4.28
CA HIS A 3 -3.08 -9.56 -5.26
C HIS A 3 -4.15 -8.54 -5.66
N VAL A 4 -3.80 -7.27 -5.59
CA VAL A 4 -4.64 -6.18 -6.08
C VAL A 4 -3.88 -5.39 -7.13
N ARG A 5 -4.60 -4.83 -8.10
CA ARG A 5 -4.04 -3.91 -9.09
C ARG A 5 -4.42 -2.49 -8.70
N ALA A 6 -3.44 -1.61 -8.61
CA ALA A 6 -3.66 -0.20 -8.34
C ALA A 6 -4.40 0.46 -9.52
N HIS A 7 -5.41 1.26 -9.22
CA HIS A 7 -6.20 2.00 -10.22
C HIS A 7 -5.95 3.52 -10.19
N PHE A 8 -5.10 3.96 -9.28
CA PHE A 8 -4.68 5.35 -9.04
C PHE A 8 -3.20 5.34 -8.59
N ASP A 9 -2.59 6.52 -8.56
CA ASP A 9 -1.23 6.73 -8.08
C ASP A 9 -1.26 7.10 -6.59
N TYR A 10 -0.31 6.59 -5.82
CA TYR A 10 -0.18 6.89 -4.40
C TYR A 10 1.26 7.28 -4.05
N ASP A 11 1.39 8.43 -3.41
CA ASP A 11 2.64 8.91 -2.83
C ASP A 11 2.46 9.12 -1.32
N PRO A 12 3.11 8.31 -0.46
CA PRO A 12 3.00 8.45 0.99
C PRO A 12 3.60 9.74 1.53
N GLU A 13 4.49 10.42 0.78
CA GLU A 13 5.04 11.72 1.20
C GLU A 13 3.98 12.83 1.17
N GLU A 14 3.03 12.72 0.23
CA GLU A 14 1.92 13.66 0.06
C GLU A 14 0.70 13.30 0.94
N ASP A 15 0.75 12.20 1.69
CA ASP A 15 -0.36 11.75 2.55
C ASP A 15 -0.16 12.23 4.01
N PRO A 16 -0.99 13.16 4.52
CA PRO A 16 -0.90 13.61 5.90
C PRO A 16 -1.51 12.62 6.91
N TYR A 17 -2.23 11.59 6.45
CA TYR A 17 -2.96 10.65 7.29
C TYR A 17 -2.22 9.34 7.52
N ILE A 18 -1.13 9.08 6.79
CA ILE A 18 -0.32 7.88 6.99
C ILE A 18 0.33 7.90 8.39
N PRO A 19 0.22 6.81 9.18
CA PRO A 19 0.74 6.78 10.54
C PRO A 19 2.27 6.84 10.61
N CYS A 20 2.97 6.34 9.59
CA CYS A 20 4.43 6.33 9.49
C CYS A 20 4.82 6.41 8.00
N ARG A 21 5.32 7.56 7.55
CA ARG A 21 5.65 7.81 6.13
C ARG A 21 6.71 6.86 5.61
N GLU A 22 7.68 6.52 6.47
CA GLU A 22 8.80 5.65 6.15
C GLU A 22 8.39 4.21 5.85
N LEU A 23 7.19 3.81 6.27
CA LEU A 23 6.60 2.52 5.94
C LEU A 23 5.67 2.59 4.72
N GLY A 24 5.41 3.76 4.17
CA GLY A 24 4.52 3.92 3.02
C GLY A 24 5.10 3.29 1.75
N VAL A 25 4.30 2.50 1.05
CA VAL A 25 4.67 1.95 -0.26
C VAL A 25 4.09 2.85 -1.33
N SER A 26 4.95 3.58 -2.04
CA SER A 26 4.52 4.32 -3.23
C SER A 26 4.21 3.36 -4.38
N PHE A 27 3.17 3.67 -5.14
CA PHE A 27 2.79 2.89 -6.31
C PHE A 27 2.11 3.75 -7.36
N GLN A 28 2.14 3.27 -8.59
CA GLN A 28 1.47 3.89 -9.73
C GLN A 28 0.28 3.05 -10.17
N LYS A 29 -0.64 3.68 -10.88
CA LYS A 29 -1.76 3.00 -11.54
C LYS A 29 -1.23 1.90 -12.45
N GLY A 30 -1.74 0.69 -12.24
CA GLY A 30 -1.35 -0.52 -12.97
C GLY A 30 -0.42 -1.43 -12.18
N ASP A 31 0.26 -0.92 -11.15
CA ASP A 31 1.11 -1.73 -10.27
C ASP A 31 0.30 -2.84 -9.60
N VAL A 32 0.94 -3.98 -9.39
CA VAL A 32 0.38 -5.10 -8.64
C VAL A 32 0.93 -5.04 -7.21
N LEU A 33 0.04 -5.11 -6.24
CA LEU A 33 0.35 -5.07 -4.81
C LEU A 33 -0.06 -6.39 -4.16
N HIS A 34 0.87 -6.98 -3.41
CA HIS A 34 0.73 -8.20 -2.64
C HIS A 34 0.22 -7.86 -1.25
N VAL A 35 -1.09 -7.88 -1.04
CA VAL A 35 -1.70 -7.56 0.25
C VAL A 35 -1.59 -8.76 1.20
N ILE A 36 -1.01 -8.49 2.37
CA ILE A 36 -0.70 -9.48 3.40
C ILE A 36 -1.67 -9.37 4.57
N SER A 37 -2.00 -8.15 4.98
CA SER A 37 -2.98 -7.89 6.06
C SER A 37 -3.92 -6.76 5.70
N GLN A 38 -5.20 -6.95 6.04
CA GLN A 38 -6.28 -5.97 5.92
C GLN A 38 -6.97 -5.75 7.28
N GLU A 39 -6.29 -6.07 8.39
CA GLU A 39 -6.86 -5.96 9.74
C GLU A 39 -7.21 -4.52 10.11
N ASP A 40 -6.38 -3.56 9.71
CA ASP A 40 -6.68 -2.13 9.85
C ASP A 40 -7.58 -1.66 8.69
N THR A 41 -8.64 -0.93 9.04
CA THR A 41 -9.65 -0.50 8.08
C THR A 41 -9.18 0.59 7.13
N ASN A 42 -8.13 1.32 7.50
CA ASN A 42 -7.57 2.46 6.77
C ASN A 42 -6.29 2.07 6.04
N TRP A 43 -5.42 1.27 6.65
CA TRP A 43 -4.06 0.99 6.18
C TRP A 43 -3.80 -0.51 6.02
N TRP A 44 -3.60 -0.96 4.78
CA TRP A 44 -3.28 -2.36 4.52
C TRP A 44 -1.78 -2.56 4.47
N GLN A 45 -1.34 -3.75 4.89
CA GLN A 45 0.05 -4.15 4.77
C GLN A 45 0.26 -4.88 3.45
N ALA A 46 1.21 -4.41 2.65
CA ALA A 46 1.49 -4.97 1.34
C ALA A 46 2.94 -4.75 0.88
N TYR A 47 3.32 -5.48 -0.16
CA TYR A 47 4.52 -5.18 -0.97
C TYR A 47 4.11 -4.90 -2.41
N ARG A 48 4.92 -4.13 -3.14
CA ARG A 48 4.78 -4.01 -4.60
C ARG A 48 5.42 -5.23 -5.27
N GLU A 49 4.84 -5.70 -6.37
CA GLU A 49 5.43 -6.74 -7.21
C GLU A 49 6.88 -6.39 -7.57
N GLY A 50 7.80 -7.33 -7.35
CA GLY A 50 9.24 -7.13 -7.52
C GLY A 50 9.98 -6.57 -6.30
N GLU A 51 9.26 -6.34 -5.18
CA GLU A 51 9.83 -5.92 -3.90
C GLU A 51 9.59 -6.96 -2.78
N GLU A 52 9.36 -8.22 -3.14
CA GLU A 52 9.03 -9.28 -2.18
C GLU A 52 10.17 -9.61 -1.20
N ASP A 53 11.41 -9.23 -1.51
CA ASP A 53 12.60 -9.46 -0.67
C ASP A 53 12.70 -8.51 0.55
N GLN A 54 11.77 -7.57 0.69
CA GLN A 54 11.74 -6.67 1.84
C GLN A 54 11.37 -7.42 3.15
N THR A 55 12.05 -7.06 4.24
CA THR A 55 11.85 -7.71 5.55
C THR A 55 10.57 -7.31 6.26
N LEU A 56 9.98 -6.16 5.89
CA LEU A 56 8.80 -5.59 6.53
C LEU A 56 7.79 -5.14 5.48
N ALA A 57 6.53 -5.55 5.64
CA ALA A 57 5.44 -5.11 4.78
C ALA A 57 5.23 -3.61 4.98
N GLY A 58 5.12 -2.88 3.88
CA GLY A 58 4.80 -1.47 3.93
C GLY A 58 3.29 -1.23 3.96
N LEU A 59 2.91 0.03 4.17
CA LEU A 59 1.54 0.50 4.30
C LEU A 59 1.04 1.05 2.96
N ILE A 60 -0.16 0.62 2.57
CA ILE A 60 -0.91 1.18 1.46
C ILE A 60 -2.30 1.62 1.94
N PRO A 61 -2.90 2.67 1.35
CA PRO A 61 -4.26 3.06 1.67
C PRO A 61 -5.23 1.95 1.28
N SER A 62 -6.19 1.68 2.17
CA SER A 62 -7.29 0.77 1.92
C SER A 62 -8.30 1.35 0.92
N LYS A 63 -9.35 0.58 0.62
CA LYS A 63 -10.50 1.06 -0.16
C LYS A 63 -11.27 2.21 0.50
N ALA A 64 -11.10 2.45 1.81
CA ALA A 64 -11.80 3.53 2.51
C ALA A 64 -11.42 4.93 1.98
N PHE A 65 -10.24 5.05 1.38
CA PHE A 65 -9.75 6.31 0.82
C PHE A 65 -10.03 6.47 -0.70
N GLN A 66 -10.75 5.54 -1.33
CA GLN A 66 -10.97 5.52 -2.79
C GLN A 66 -12.26 6.26 -3.23
N HIS A 67 -12.69 7.30 -2.50
CA HIS A 67 -13.91 8.06 -2.80
C HIS A 67 -13.82 8.90 -4.07
#